data_AF-A0A1Y5FHQ7-F1
#
_entry.id   AF-A0A1Y5FHQ7-F1
#
_cell.length_a   1.000
_cell.length_b   1.000
_cell.length_c   1.000
_cell.angle_alpha   90.00
_cell.angle_beta   90.00
_cell.angle_gamma   90.00
#
_symmetry.space_group_name_H-M   'P 1'
#
loop_
_entity.id
_entity.type
_entity.pdbx_description
1 polymer ?
#
loop_
_entity_poly.entity_id
_entity_poly.type
_entity_poly.pdbx_seq_one_letter_code
_entity_poly.pdbx_strand_id
1 'polypeptide(L)' 'RAAHISGQIFAVRMNEIFLMGQSRPERSSHAGDGWTIDSIFETAMPQLESHFYPLDRSQDVFSWDPV' A
#
# COMPACT_ATOMS: atom_id res chain seq x y z
N ARG A 1 -4.23 1.02 -30.84
CA ARG A 1 -2.86 1.26 -30.33
C ARG A 1 -2.86 0.98 -28.82
N ALA A 2 -1.72 0.62 -28.22
CA ALA A 2 -1.58 0.30 -26.78
C ALA A 2 -2.39 -0.89 -26.21
N ALA A 3 -2.90 -1.80 -27.06
CA ALA A 3 -3.68 -2.96 -26.63
C ALA A 3 -2.92 -3.97 -25.73
N HIS A 4 -1.59 -3.87 -25.67
CA HIS A 4 -0.75 -4.68 -24.79
C HIS A 4 -0.69 -4.15 -23.35
N ILE A 5 -1.18 -2.94 -23.07
CA ILE A 5 -1.18 -2.35 -21.73
C ILE A 5 -2.41 -2.85 -20.99
N SER A 6 -2.21 -3.60 -19.91
CA SER A 6 -3.28 -4.13 -19.06
C SER A 6 -2.81 -4.28 -17.61
N GLY A 7 -3.76 -4.35 -16.68
CA GLY A 7 -3.50 -4.55 -15.25
C GLY A 7 -2.85 -3.35 -14.53
N GLN A 8 -2.73 -2.19 -15.16
CA GLN A 8 -2.10 -1.01 -14.56
C GLN A 8 -3.13 -0.13 -13.85
N ILE A 9 -2.69 0.59 -12.82
CA ILE A 9 -3.50 1.58 -12.10
C ILE A 9 -2.91 2.95 -12.39
N PHE A 10 -3.75 3.89 -12.78
CA PHE A 10 -3.34 5.26 -13.06
C PHE A 10 -4.11 6.24 -12.19
N ALA A 11 -3.42 7.25 -11.69
CA ALA A 11 -4.03 8.43 -11.08
C ALA A 11 -3.72 9.66 -11.95
N VAL A 12 -4.62 10.64 -11.94
CA VAL A 12 -4.46 11.88 -12.72
C VAL A 12 -4.70 13.07 -11.81
N ARG A 13 -3.81 14.06 -11.87
CA ARG A 13 -3.94 15.35 -11.19
C ARG A 13 -3.61 16.44 -12.19
N MET A 14 -4.60 17.27 -12.54
CA MET A 14 -4.44 18.30 -13.59
C MET A 14 -3.92 17.69 -14.89
N ASN A 15 -2.70 18.04 -15.30
CA ASN A 15 -1.99 17.61 -16.51
C ASN A 15 -0.98 16.49 -16.25
N GLU A 16 -0.88 15.98 -15.02
CA GLU A 16 0.00 14.87 -14.66
C GLU A 16 -0.75 13.53 -14.66
N ILE A 17 -0.11 12.49 -15.21
CA ILE A 17 -0.54 11.10 -15.09
C ILE A 17 0.51 10.32 -14.28
N PHE A 18 0.05 9.65 -13.23
CA PHE A 18 0.88 8.81 -12.37
C PHE A 18 0.60 7.34 -12.64
N LEU A 19 1.67 6.56 -12.80
CA LEU A 19 1.59 5.11 -12.73
C LEU A 19 1.63 4.69 -11.26
N MET A 20 0.53 4.13 -10.76
CA MET A 20 0.40 3.71 -9.37
C MET A 20 0.79 2.24 -9.22
N GLY A 21 1.40 1.90 -8.08
CA GLY A 21 1.62 0.51 -7.71
C GLY A 21 0.30 -0.24 -7.52
N GLN A 22 0.29 -1.54 -7.82
CA GLN A 22 -0.86 -2.39 -7.51
C GLN A 22 -0.83 -2.76 -6.03
N SER A 23 -1.96 -2.65 -5.34
CA SER A 23 -2.10 -3.21 -4.00
C SER A 23 -2.06 -4.73 -4.08
N ARG A 24 -1.02 -5.34 -3.51
CA ARG A 24 -0.81 -6.79 -3.39
C ARG A 24 -0.59 -7.14 -1.91
N PRO A 25 -0.83 -8.39 -1.48
CA PRO A 25 -0.55 -8.77 -0.10
C PRO A 25 0.95 -8.62 0.23
N GLU A 26 1.27 -7.79 1.22
CA GLU A 26 2.66 -7.57 1.68
C GLU A 26 3.11 -8.66 2.66
N ARG A 27 2.24 -9.01 3.62
CA ARG A 27 2.50 -10.07 4.60
C ARG A 27 1.20 -10.61 5.21
N SER A 28 1.27 -11.81 5.77
CA SER A 28 0.18 -12.43 6.52
C SER A 28 0.60 -12.78 7.95
N SER A 29 -0.39 -12.83 8.83
CA SER A 29 -0.31 -13.40 10.17
C SER A 29 -1.46 -14.40 10.32
N HIS A 30 -1.22 -15.48 11.05
CA HIS A 30 -2.18 -16.58 11.19
C HIS A 30 -2.53 -16.81 12.67
N ALA A 31 -3.81 -17.06 12.94
CA ALA A 31 -4.31 -17.53 14.21
C ALA A 31 -5.28 -18.70 13.97
N GLY A 32 -4.93 -19.89 14.46
CA GLY A 32 -5.68 -21.12 14.21
C GLY A 32 -7.08 -21.09 14.83
N ASP A 33 -7.18 -20.58 16.06
CA ASP A 33 -8.44 -20.52 16.82
C ASP A 33 -9.23 -19.22 16.55
N GLY A 34 -8.79 -18.41 15.58
CA GLY A 34 -9.35 -17.10 15.26
C GLY A 34 -8.71 -15.95 16.04
N TRP A 35 -9.25 -14.74 15.87
CA TRP A 35 -8.70 -13.51 16.44
C TRP A 35 -9.64 -12.93 17.52
N THR A 36 -9.08 -12.63 18.69
CA THR A 36 -9.63 -11.65 19.63
C THR A 36 -8.95 -10.28 19.44
N ILE A 37 -9.57 -9.21 19.93
CA ILE A 37 -8.97 -7.87 19.90
C ILE A 37 -7.58 -7.88 20.55
N ASP A 38 -7.46 -8.50 21.72
CA ASP A 38 -6.18 -8.59 22.45
C ASP A 38 -5.13 -9.36 21.62
N SER A 39 -5.49 -10.50 21.04
CA SER A 39 -4.56 -11.29 20.22
C SER A 39 -4.08 -10.57 18.96
N ILE A 40 -4.89 -9.66 18.40
CA ILE A 40 -4.47 -8.82 17.27
C ILE A 40 -3.34 -7.89 17.71
N PHE A 41 -3.48 -7.22 18.85
CA PHE A 41 -2.47 -6.30 19.36
C PHE A 41 -1.22 -7.04 19.85
N GLU A 42 -1.37 -8.19 20.49
CA GLU A 42 -0.26 -8.94 21.06
C GLU A 42 0.51 -9.77 20.02
N THR A 43 -0.17 -10.24 18.98
CA THR A 43 0.41 -11.17 17.99
C THR A 43 0.48 -10.58 16.58
N ALA A 44 -0.65 -10.13 16.03
CA ALA A 44 -0.68 -9.71 14.63
C ALA A 44 0.08 -8.40 14.41
N MET A 45 -0.12 -7.38 15.25
CA MET A 45 0.51 -6.06 15.08
C MET A 45 2.04 -6.14 15.10
N PRO A 46 2.70 -6.77 16.11
CA PRO A 46 4.16 -6.88 16.11
C PRO A 46 4.69 -7.71 14.95
N GLN A 47 3.96 -8.72 14.51
CA GLN A 47 4.37 -9.52 13.35
C GLN A 47 4.33 -8.72 12.06
N LEU A 48 3.35 -7.83 11.88
CA LEU A 48 3.15 -7.08 10.64
C LEU A 48 3.88 -5.73 10.63
N GLU A 49 4.30 -5.21 11.80
CA GLU A 49 4.82 -3.86 12.00
C GLU A 49 5.98 -3.51 11.06
N SER A 50 6.90 -4.43 10.80
CA SER A 50 8.04 -4.20 9.90
C SER A 50 7.66 -3.91 8.44
N HIS A 51 6.39 -4.10 8.07
CA HIS A 51 5.85 -3.82 6.74
C HIS A 51 4.89 -2.62 6.73
N PHE A 52 4.69 -1.94 7.86
CA PHE A 52 3.84 -0.76 7.89
C PHE A 52 4.52 0.40 7.17
N TYR A 53 3.72 1.13 6.40
CA TYR A 53 4.17 2.40 5.85
C TYR A 53 4.30 3.43 6.97
N PRO A 54 5.34 4.28 6.93
CA PRO A 54 5.44 5.41 7.84
C PRO A 54 4.32 6.43 7.57
N LEU A 55 4.16 7.38 8.49
CA LEU A 55 3.20 8.48 8.34
C LEU A 55 3.72 9.52 7.35
N ASP A 56 3.70 9.16 6.07
CA ASP A 56 4.17 9.99 4.97
C ASP A 56 3.10 11.00 4.54
N ARG A 57 3.55 12.21 4.22
CA ARG A 57 2.75 13.23 3.56
C ARG A 57 2.88 13.07 2.06
N SER A 58 1.99 13.76 1.32
CA SER A 58 2.04 13.76 -0.14
C SER A 58 3.42 14.14 -0.70
N GLN A 59 4.16 15.05 -0.05
CA GLN A 59 5.49 15.48 -0.52
C GLN A 59 6.57 14.41 -0.27
N ASP A 60 6.37 13.54 0.71
CA ASP A 60 7.30 12.45 1.01
C ASP A 60 7.17 11.31 -0.02
N VAL A 61 5.97 11.14 -0.60
CA VAL A 61 5.67 10.13 -1.63
C VAL A 61 5.83 10.67 -3.06
N PHE A 62 5.39 11.91 -3.31
CA PHE A 62 5.57 12.61 -4.58
C PHE A 62 6.70 13.63 -4.42
N SER A 63 7.94 13.14 -4.50
CA SER A 63 9.16 13.90 -4.19
C SER A 63 9.61 14.88 -5.29
N TRP A 64 8.73 15.27 -6.20
CA TRP A 64 9.02 16.15 -7.32
C TRP A 64 8.01 17.30 -7.37
N ASP A 65 8.47 18.43 -7.90
CA ASP A 65 7.60 19.57 -8.14
C ASP A 65 6.59 19.22 -9.25
N PRO A 66 5.32 19.61 -9.11
CA PRO A 66 4.32 19.44 -10.17
C PRO A 66 4.76 20.16 -11.45
N VAL A 67 4.53 19.52 -12.60
CA VAL A 67 4.80 20.09 -13.94
C VAL A 67 3.50 20.57 -14.58
#